data_AF-A0A6G9FR48-F1
#
_entry.id   AF-A0A6G9FR48-F1
#
_cell.length_a   1.000
_cell.length_b   1.000
_cell.length_c   1.000
_cell.angle_alpha   90.00
_cell.angle_beta   90.00
_cell.angle_gamma   90.00
#
_symmetry.space_group_name_H-M   'P 1'
#
loop_
_entity.id
_entity.type
_entity.pdbx_description
1 polymer ?
#
loop_
_entity_poly.entity_id
_entity_poly.type
_entity_poly.pdbx_seq_one_letter_code
_entity_poly.pdbx_strand_id
1 'polypeptide(L)'
;MPEQPEQPVTVPQPEQPEPPVTVPQPEAPAPEAPAPVARRRFPVKLVAAVVGLGLVAGAAGWGRTALRDADRTAPTVTWAEPAEHPELDFPPLDPTGLAAQLLPLPPFDRPGPDIDEFGNDSVVDQRRAVALFKEGSRGLPSAKRKAYDKAVEKLRIKGLAMRSYRDSGNRYVLETRLAQLENTKAVTGITAFQKEMTEAFGVFRKGPKIKGHPDAACFLLPKVKDLKLDAMMCTGHVGEVLVTMYAYGPKPLTTKSLAELVGEQLDHIASPGESV
;
A
#
# COMPACT_ATOMS: atom_id res chain seq x y z
N MET A 1 47.30 28.49 -44.16
CA MET A 1 46.63 29.71 -43.65
C MET A 1 45.31 29.26 -43.05
N PRO A 2 45.10 29.36 -41.74
CA PRO A 2 43.87 28.92 -41.10
C PRO A 2 42.77 30.00 -41.26
N GLU A 3 41.65 29.58 -41.82
CA GLU A 3 40.42 30.37 -42.00
C GLU A 3 39.61 30.28 -40.69
N GLN A 4 39.40 31.41 -40.03
CA GLN A 4 38.57 31.50 -38.81
C GLN A 4 37.09 31.55 -39.20
N PRO A 5 36.21 30.73 -38.59
CA PRO A 5 34.78 30.93 -38.70
C PRO A 5 34.27 31.99 -37.71
N GLU A 6 33.29 32.73 -38.20
CA GLU A 6 32.69 33.97 -37.70
C GLU A 6 32.10 33.93 -36.29
N GLN A 7 32.19 35.08 -35.62
CA GLN A 7 31.47 35.38 -34.37
C GLN A 7 29.97 35.61 -34.68
N PRO A 8 29.04 35.15 -33.84
CA PRO A 8 27.62 35.39 -34.04
C PRO A 8 27.26 36.85 -33.75
N VAL A 9 26.54 37.45 -34.69
CA VAL A 9 25.96 38.79 -34.62
C VAL A 9 24.87 38.84 -33.54
N THR A 10 25.05 39.73 -32.57
CA THR A 10 24.06 40.05 -31.53
C THR A 10 22.88 40.81 -32.15
N VAL A 11 21.69 40.21 -32.11
CA VAL A 11 20.43 40.85 -32.52
C VAL A 11 19.97 41.78 -31.39
N PRO A 12 19.62 43.06 -31.65
CA PRO A 12 19.11 43.95 -30.62
C PRO A 12 17.71 43.52 -30.17
N GLN A 13 17.53 43.45 -28.85
CA GLN A 13 16.30 43.10 -28.16
C GLN A 13 15.31 44.28 -28.25
N PRO A 14 14.01 44.06 -28.54
CA PRO A 14 13.03 45.14 -28.59
C PRO A 14 12.76 45.71 -27.19
N GLU A 15 12.85 47.03 -27.09
CA GLU A 15 12.50 47.87 -25.94
C GLU A 15 11.08 47.57 -25.44
N GLN A 16 10.97 47.28 -24.14
CA GLN A 16 9.68 47.22 -23.44
C GLN A 16 9.14 48.64 -23.25
N PRO A 17 7.85 48.90 -23.49
CA PRO A 17 7.26 50.21 -23.25
C PRO A 17 7.22 50.54 -21.75
N GLU A 18 7.65 51.74 -21.41
CA GLU A 18 7.59 52.33 -20.07
C GLU A 18 6.14 52.42 -19.54
N PRO A 19 5.93 52.29 -18.23
CA PRO A 19 4.63 52.53 -17.62
C PRO A 19 4.25 54.02 -17.70
N PRO A 20 2.95 54.35 -17.81
CA PRO A 20 2.51 55.73 -17.96
C PRO A 20 2.78 56.57 -16.70
N VAL A 21 3.35 57.75 -16.92
CA VAL A 21 3.52 58.83 -15.94
C VAL A 21 2.15 59.23 -15.39
N THR A 22 1.98 59.09 -14.07
CA THR A 22 0.78 59.52 -13.35
C THR A 22 0.93 61.01 -13.01
N VAL A 23 -0.01 61.83 -13.47
CA VAL A 23 -0.11 63.26 -13.15
C VAL A 23 -0.56 63.43 -11.68
N PRO A 24 -0.04 64.37 -10.88
CA PRO A 24 -0.45 64.54 -9.49
C PRO A 24 -1.87 65.13 -9.39
N GLN A 25 -2.73 64.46 -8.63
CA GLN A 25 -4.08 64.93 -8.28
C GLN A 25 -4.00 65.80 -7.01
N PRO A 26 -4.78 66.90 -6.86
CA PRO A 26 -4.74 67.74 -5.66
C PRO A 26 -5.19 66.98 -4.41
N GLU A 27 -4.41 67.13 -3.36
CA GLU A 27 -4.54 66.48 -2.05
C GLU A 27 -5.78 67.01 -1.29
N ALA A 28 -6.74 66.11 -1.02
CA ALA A 28 -7.81 66.36 -0.07
C ALA A 28 -7.30 66.04 1.36
N PRO A 29 -7.67 66.84 2.39
CA PRO A 29 -7.12 66.65 3.73
C PRO A 29 -7.53 65.30 4.32
N ALA A 30 -6.54 64.58 4.85
CA ALA A 30 -6.72 63.28 5.49
C ALA A 30 -7.67 63.38 6.70
N PRO A 31 -8.58 62.40 6.91
CA PRO A 31 -9.28 62.28 8.17
C PRO A 31 -8.29 61.88 9.28
N GLU A 32 -8.30 62.63 10.37
CA GLU A 32 -7.57 62.31 11.60
C GLU A 32 -7.89 60.89 12.06
N ALA A 33 -6.85 60.07 12.22
CA ALA A 33 -6.99 58.72 12.75
C ALA A 33 -7.49 58.79 14.22
N PRO A 34 -8.54 58.03 14.61
CA PRO A 34 -9.00 58.05 15.98
C PRO A 34 -7.91 57.47 16.90
N ALA A 35 -7.63 58.19 17.99
CA ALA A 35 -6.68 57.76 19.02
C ALA A 35 -6.99 56.33 19.50
N PRO A 36 -5.98 55.50 19.81
CA PRO A 36 -6.19 54.14 20.27
C PRO A 36 -6.93 54.16 21.62
N VAL A 37 -8.20 53.76 21.61
CA VAL A 37 -8.96 53.52 22.83
C VAL A 37 -8.24 52.41 23.60
N ALA A 38 -7.68 52.77 24.75
CA ALA A 38 -7.06 51.83 25.67
C ALA A 38 -8.11 50.79 26.11
N ARG A 39 -8.20 49.68 25.37
CA ARG A 39 -9.00 48.52 25.76
C ARG A 39 -8.43 48.03 27.07
N ARG A 40 -9.13 48.34 28.15
CA ARG A 40 -8.93 47.80 29.50
C ARG A 40 -8.88 46.29 29.33
N ARG A 41 -7.67 45.72 29.29
CA ARG A 41 -7.42 44.29 29.25
C ARG A 41 -7.84 43.77 30.62
N PHE A 42 -9.15 43.60 30.84
CA PHE A 42 -9.66 42.68 31.84
C PHE A 42 -8.91 41.35 31.65
N PRO A 43 -8.68 40.58 32.72
CA PRO A 43 -7.78 39.44 32.67
C PRO A 43 -8.43 38.28 31.91
N VAL A 44 -8.60 38.41 30.59
CA VAL A 44 -9.17 37.43 29.67
C VAL A 44 -8.41 36.11 29.78
N LYS A 45 -7.10 36.17 30.04
CA LYS A 45 -6.27 34.99 30.30
C LYS A 45 -6.68 34.25 31.59
N LEU A 46 -7.10 34.98 32.62
CA LEU A 46 -7.49 34.42 33.91
C LEU A 46 -8.91 33.85 33.82
N VAL A 47 -9.82 34.52 33.10
CA VAL A 47 -11.15 33.99 32.76
C VAL A 47 -11.03 32.73 31.90
N ALA A 48 -10.19 32.73 30.86
CA ALA A 48 -9.97 31.56 30.01
C ALA A 48 -9.35 30.39 30.78
N ALA A 49 -8.42 30.65 31.70
CA ALA A 49 -7.84 29.62 32.56
C ALA A 49 -8.88 29.02 33.52
N VAL A 50 -9.72 29.84 34.15
CA VAL A 50 -10.79 29.38 35.04
C VAL A 50 -11.84 28.57 34.27
N VAL A 51 -12.24 29.01 33.07
CA VAL A 51 -13.16 28.26 32.20
C VAL A 51 -12.55 26.93 31.76
N GLY A 52 -11.27 26.93 31.35
CA GLY A 52 -10.55 25.71 30.97
C GLY A 52 -10.47 24.69 32.12
N LEU A 53 -10.11 25.14 33.32
CA LEU A 53 -10.11 24.30 34.53
C LEU A 53 -11.51 23.79 34.90
N GLY A 54 -12.53 24.65 34.78
CA GLY A 54 -13.92 24.27 35.01
C GLY A 54 -14.41 23.19 34.04
N LEU A 55 -14.04 23.29 32.76
CA LEU A 55 -14.37 22.28 31.75
C LEU A 55 -13.66 20.94 32.03
N VAL A 56 -12.37 20.97 32.39
CA VAL A 56 -11.61 19.74 32.71
C VAL A 56 -12.16 19.07 33.97
N ALA A 57 -12.41 19.85 35.03
CA ALA A 57 -12.96 19.33 36.27
C ALA A 57 -14.39 18.81 36.08
N GLY A 58 -15.22 19.52 35.30
CA GLY A 58 -16.57 19.10 34.94
C GLY A 58 -16.57 17.80 34.13
N ALA A 59 -15.71 17.67 33.12
CA ALA A 59 -15.57 16.46 32.32
C ALA A 59 -15.06 15.27 33.16
N ALA A 60 -14.10 15.49 34.05
CA ALA A 60 -13.59 14.46 34.95
C ALA A 60 -14.65 14.02 35.98
N GLY A 61 -15.41 14.97 36.53
CA GLY A 61 -16.51 14.71 37.47
C GLY A 61 -17.64 13.91 36.80
N TRP A 62 -18.10 14.36 35.64
CA TRP A 62 -19.14 13.67 34.86
C TRP A 62 -18.68 12.29 34.36
N GLY A 63 -17.44 12.18 33.88
CA GLY A 63 -16.87 10.89 33.48
C GLY A 63 -16.82 9.92 34.65
N ARG A 64 -16.44 10.38 35.85
CA ARG A 64 -16.42 9.55 37.07
C ARG A 64 -17.81 9.08 37.50
N THR A 65 -18.85 9.91 37.38
CA THR A 65 -20.23 9.50 37.68
C THR A 65 -20.76 8.52 36.63
N ALA A 66 -20.57 8.81 35.34
CA ALA A 66 -20.96 7.93 34.26
C ALA A 66 -20.26 6.55 34.34
N LEU A 67 -18.99 6.51 34.74
CA LEU A 67 -18.25 5.27 34.97
C LEU A 67 -18.65 4.52 36.24
N ARG A 68 -19.23 5.20 37.23
CA ARG A 68 -19.76 4.58 38.45
C ARG A 68 -21.11 3.92 38.21
N ASP A 69 -21.93 4.54 37.38
CA ASP A 69 -23.24 4.03 36.97
C ASP A 69 -23.15 3.01 35.82
N ALA A 70 -21.97 2.87 35.22
CA ALA A 70 -21.70 1.80 34.27
C ALA A 70 -21.83 0.45 34.98
N ASP A 71 -22.73 -0.39 34.48
CA ASP A 71 -22.90 -1.76 34.95
C ASP A 71 -21.61 -2.56 34.69
N ARG A 72 -20.87 -2.83 35.76
CA ARG A 72 -19.65 -3.66 35.75
C ARG A 72 -19.94 -5.11 36.12
N THR A 73 -21.21 -5.44 36.32
CA THR A 73 -21.69 -6.78 36.65
C THR A 73 -22.28 -7.51 35.46
N ALA A 74 -22.41 -6.83 34.31
CA ALA A 74 -22.73 -7.46 33.04
C ALA A 74 -21.76 -8.64 32.79
N PRO A 75 -22.26 -9.89 32.75
CA PRO A 75 -21.42 -11.04 32.51
C PRO A 75 -20.92 -10.99 31.06
N THR A 76 -19.68 -10.57 30.86
CA THR A 76 -19.01 -10.72 29.57
C THR A 76 -18.46 -12.14 29.49
N VAL A 77 -19.15 -13.01 28.77
CA VAL A 77 -18.52 -14.21 28.21
C VAL A 77 -17.52 -13.72 27.17
N THR A 78 -16.23 -13.85 27.45
CA THR A 78 -15.18 -13.35 26.57
C THR A 78 -15.18 -14.05 25.21
N TRP A 79 -15.83 -15.21 25.13
CA TRP A 79 -16.09 -15.99 23.93
C TRP A 79 -17.38 -16.76 24.13
N ALA A 80 -18.47 -16.35 23.47
CA ALA A 80 -19.62 -17.24 23.33
C ALA A 80 -19.19 -18.38 22.39
N GLU A 81 -19.45 -19.62 22.78
CA GLU A 81 -19.35 -20.74 21.84
C GLU A 81 -20.22 -20.41 20.64
N PRO A 82 -19.70 -20.50 19.40
CA PRO A 82 -20.52 -20.32 18.21
C PRO A 82 -21.74 -21.21 18.32
N ALA A 83 -22.93 -20.66 18.08
CA ALA A 83 -24.12 -21.50 17.97
C ALA A 83 -23.84 -22.57 16.92
N GLU A 84 -24.19 -23.83 17.22
CA GLU A 84 -24.14 -24.89 16.23
C GLU A 84 -25.09 -24.52 15.09
N HIS A 85 -24.52 -23.98 14.01
CA HIS A 85 -25.22 -23.85 12.76
C HIS A 85 -25.20 -25.22 12.09
N PRO A 86 -26.32 -25.68 11.51
CA PRO A 86 -26.27 -26.88 10.69
C PRO A 86 -25.18 -26.68 9.64
N GLU A 87 -24.24 -27.64 9.55
CA GLU A 87 -23.28 -27.68 8.45
C GLU A 87 -24.07 -27.67 7.16
N LEU A 88 -24.05 -26.53 6.47
CA LEU A 88 -24.60 -26.44 5.15
C LEU A 88 -23.60 -27.16 4.24
N ASP A 89 -23.93 -28.40 3.92
CA ASP A 89 -23.18 -29.25 2.98
C ASP A 89 -23.41 -28.70 1.57
N PHE A 90 -22.68 -27.63 1.25
CA PHE A 90 -22.56 -27.17 -0.12
C PHE A 90 -21.43 -27.98 -0.77
N PRO A 91 -21.69 -28.62 -1.92
CA PRO A 91 -20.59 -29.20 -2.68
C PRO A 91 -19.57 -28.08 -2.95
N PRO A 92 -18.26 -28.35 -2.80
CA PRO A 92 -17.24 -27.35 -3.10
C PRO A 92 -17.45 -26.88 -4.54
N LEU A 93 -17.74 -25.59 -4.69
CA LEU A 93 -17.82 -24.97 -6.00
C LEU A 93 -16.44 -25.01 -6.63
N ASP A 94 -16.35 -25.56 -7.83
CA ASP A 94 -15.11 -25.48 -8.61
C ASP A 94 -14.73 -24.00 -8.76
N PRO A 95 -13.47 -23.63 -8.44
CA PRO A 95 -13.04 -22.25 -8.57
C PRO A 95 -13.15 -21.82 -10.03
N THR A 96 -13.57 -20.57 -10.27
CA THR A 96 -13.69 -20.00 -11.61
C THR A 96 -12.88 -18.70 -11.73
N GLY A 97 -12.55 -18.31 -12.97
CA GLY A 97 -11.81 -17.08 -13.24
C GLY A 97 -10.44 -17.05 -12.55
N LEU A 98 -10.14 -15.93 -11.87
CA LEU A 98 -8.84 -15.72 -11.23
C LEU A 98 -8.60 -16.66 -10.02
N ALA A 99 -9.66 -17.15 -9.37
CA ALA A 99 -9.53 -18.16 -8.32
C ALA A 99 -9.01 -19.49 -8.87
N ALA A 100 -9.46 -19.87 -10.08
CA ALA A 100 -9.07 -21.11 -10.74
C ALA A 100 -7.60 -21.11 -11.18
N GLN A 101 -6.96 -19.92 -11.17
CA GLN A 101 -5.56 -19.74 -11.51
C GLN A 101 -4.65 -19.77 -10.28
N LEU A 102 -5.20 -19.81 -9.06
CA LEU A 102 -4.40 -20.02 -7.86
C LEU A 102 -4.01 -21.49 -7.76
N LEU A 103 -2.73 -21.74 -7.51
CA LEU A 103 -2.21 -23.10 -7.34
C LEU A 103 -3.10 -23.88 -6.34
N PRO A 104 -3.50 -25.11 -6.65
CA PRO A 104 -4.16 -25.97 -5.68
C PRO A 104 -3.25 -26.19 -4.46
N LEU A 105 -3.83 -26.64 -3.34
CA LEU A 105 -3.07 -26.90 -2.13
C LEU A 105 -1.91 -27.87 -2.42
N PRO A 106 -0.63 -27.45 -2.30
CA PRO A 106 0.49 -28.31 -2.61
C PRO A 106 0.54 -29.53 -1.67
N PRO A 107 1.14 -30.65 -2.12
CA PRO A 107 1.38 -31.79 -1.24
C PRO A 107 2.14 -31.36 0.01
N PHE A 108 1.70 -31.85 1.17
CA PHE A 108 2.28 -31.54 2.49
C PHE A 108 2.07 -30.10 3.00
N ASP A 109 1.39 -29.25 2.24
CA ASP A 109 0.95 -27.93 2.70
C ASP A 109 -0.46 -27.99 3.29
N ARG A 110 -0.77 -27.01 4.14
CA ARG A 110 -2.10 -26.76 4.70
C ARG A 110 -2.53 -25.33 4.38
N PRO A 111 -3.84 -25.03 4.46
CA PRO A 111 -4.32 -23.65 4.44
C PRO A 111 -3.50 -22.77 5.41
N GLY A 112 -2.98 -21.67 4.87
CA GLY A 112 -2.18 -20.70 5.59
C GLY A 112 -3.00 -19.77 6.48
N PRO A 113 -2.37 -18.74 7.06
CA PRO A 113 -3.06 -17.72 7.82
C PRO A 113 -3.87 -16.77 6.92
N ASP A 114 -4.67 -15.92 7.56
CA ASP A 114 -5.33 -14.80 6.90
C ASP A 114 -4.35 -13.88 6.14
N ILE A 115 -4.78 -13.37 4.98
CA ILE A 115 -4.06 -12.36 4.21
C ILE A 115 -4.83 -11.03 4.34
N ASP A 116 -4.28 -10.07 5.07
CA ASP A 116 -4.80 -8.69 5.17
C ASP A 116 -6.32 -8.59 5.44
N GLU A 117 -6.86 -9.45 6.31
CA GLU A 117 -8.29 -9.56 6.70
C GLU A 117 -9.22 -10.22 5.65
N PHE A 118 -8.68 -10.79 4.56
CA PHE A 118 -9.45 -11.39 3.47
C PHE A 118 -9.66 -12.91 3.59
N GLY A 119 -9.13 -13.54 4.64
CA GLY A 119 -9.03 -14.98 4.80
C GLY A 119 -7.80 -15.57 4.10
N ASN A 120 -7.69 -16.89 4.13
CA ASN A 120 -6.59 -17.63 3.52
C ASN A 120 -6.82 -17.93 2.03
N ASP A 121 -8.02 -17.68 1.50
CA ASP A 121 -8.41 -17.91 0.11
C ASP A 121 -9.55 -16.96 -0.28
N SER A 122 -9.29 -16.03 -1.19
CA SER A 122 -10.27 -15.00 -1.54
C SER A 122 -10.08 -14.44 -2.94
N VAL A 123 -11.18 -13.93 -3.48
CA VAL A 123 -11.19 -13.10 -4.69
C VAL A 123 -11.85 -11.77 -4.36
N VAL A 124 -11.21 -10.69 -4.77
CA VAL A 124 -11.75 -9.33 -4.65
C VAL A 124 -11.95 -8.72 -6.03
N ASP A 125 -13.05 -7.99 -6.16
CA ASP A 125 -13.41 -7.29 -7.39
C ASP A 125 -12.44 -6.15 -7.73
N GLN A 126 -12.59 -5.61 -8.94
CA GLN A 126 -11.81 -4.47 -9.44
C GLN A 126 -11.75 -3.29 -8.44
N ARG A 127 -12.90 -2.87 -7.89
CA ARG A 127 -12.97 -1.66 -7.07
C ARG A 127 -12.15 -1.85 -5.79
N ARG A 128 -12.31 -3.01 -5.15
CA ARG A 128 -11.59 -3.35 -3.93
C ARG A 128 -10.11 -3.65 -4.20
N ALA A 129 -9.78 -4.30 -5.31
CA ALA A 129 -8.39 -4.50 -5.74
C ALA A 129 -7.66 -3.17 -5.95
N VAL A 130 -8.26 -2.20 -6.65
CA VAL A 130 -7.67 -0.86 -6.83
C VAL A 130 -7.50 -0.14 -5.50
N ALA A 131 -8.47 -0.25 -4.59
CA ALA A 131 -8.36 0.34 -3.25
C ALA A 131 -7.17 -0.23 -2.48
N LEU A 132 -7.00 -1.56 -2.48
CA LEU A 132 -5.89 -2.24 -1.81
C LEU A 132 -4.53 -1.79 -2.33
N PHE A 133 -4.35 -1.72 -3.65
CA PHE A 133 -3.11 -1.22 -4.21
C PHE A 133 -2.83 0.23 -3.77
N LYS A 134 -3.87 1.07 -3.68
CA LYS A 134 -3.72 2.46 -3.20
C LYS A 134 -3.38 2.55 -1.71
N GLU A 135 -3.61 1.53 -0.89
CA GLU A 135 -3.18 1.55 0.52
C GLU A 135 -1.66 1.66 0.66
N GLY A 136 -0.89 1.22 -0.33
CA GLY A 136 0.55 1.43 -0.40
C GLY A 136 0.97 2.91 -0.43
N SER A 137 0.04 3.83 -0.71
CA SER A 137 0.28 5.28 -0.67
C SER A 137 0.09 5.91 0.72
N ARG A 138 -0.36 5.11 1.70
CA ARG A 138 -0.52 5.53 3.09
C ARG A 138 0.82 5.99 3.67
N GLY A 139 0.80 7.13 4.36
CA GLY A 139 2.02 7.75 4.90
C GLY A 139 2.81 8.59 3.90
N LEU A 140 2.52 8.52 2.59
CA LEU A 140 3.16 9.41 1.61
C LEU A 140 2.62 10.85 1.74
N PRO A 141 3.48 11.87 1.50
CA PRO A 141 3.04 13.26 1.33
C PRO A 141 2.02 13.40 0.20
N SER A 142 1.09 14.37 0.32
CA SER A 142 -0.07 14.52 -0.58
C SER A 142 0.26 14.44 -2.08
N ALA A 143 1.30 15.15 -2.54
CA ALA A 143 1.70 15.13 -3.95
C ALA A 143 2.18 13.74 -4.42
N LYS A 144 2.94 13.03 -3.58
CA LYS A 144 3.44 11.68 -3.87
C LYS A 144 2.33 10.64 -3.80
N ARG A 145 1.42 10.79 -2.84
CA ARG A 145 0.20 9.97 -2.72
C ARG A 145 -0.64 10.04 -3.98
N LYS A 146 -0.98 11.25 -4.44
CA LYS A 146 -1.75 11.46 -5.68
C LYS A 146 -1.05 10.87 -6.91
N ALA A 147 0.27 11.04 -6.99
CA ALA A 147 1.06 10.46 -8.09
C ALA A 147 1.02 8.93 -8.08
N TYR A 148 1.15 8.32 -6.89
CA TYR A 148 1.05 6.88 -6.69
C TYR A 148 -0.35 6.37 -7.04
N ASP A 149 -1.40 6.98 -6.50
CA ASP A 149 -2.78 6.57 -6.74
C ASP A 149 -3.12 6.63 -8.25
N LYS A 150 -2.64 7.66 -8.95
CA LYS A 150 -2.79 7.79 -10.41
C LYS A 150 -1.98 6.72 -11.17
N ALA A 151 -0.82 6.32 -10.65
CA ALA A 151 -0.06 5.21 -11.23
C ALA A 151 -0.81 3.88 -11.08
N VAL A 152 -1.39 3.62 -9.91
CA VAL A 152 -2.25 2.45 -9.68
C VAL A 152 -3.45 2.43 -10.62
N GLU A 153 -4.14 3.56 -10.80
CA GLU A 153 -5.26 3.65 -11.74
C GLU A 153 -4.88 3.31 -13.19
N LYS A 154 -3.66 3.66 -13.61
CA LYS A 154 -3.14 3.33 -14.96
C LYS A 154 -2.84 1.86 -15.14
N LEU A 155 -2.65 1.09 -14.05
CA LEU A 155 -2.49 -0.36 -14.13
C LEU A 155 -3.79 -1.06 -14.54
N ARG A 156 -4.94 -0.38 -14.40
CA ARG A 156 -6.25 -0.87 -14.85
C ARG A 156 -6.53 -2.28 -14.34
N ILE A 157 -6.37 -2.45 -13.03
CA ILE A 157 -6.57 -3.72 -12.34
C ILE A 157 -8.05 -4.13 -12.49
N LYS A 158 -8.29 -5.36 -12.94
CA LYS A 158 -9.62 -5.98 -13.14
C LYS A 158 -10.07 -6.79 -11.91
N GLY A 159 -9.13 -7.28 -11.11
CA GLY A 159 -9.41 -8.06 -9.91
C GLY A 159 -8.14 -8.59 -9.27
N LEU A 160 -8.29 -9.17 -8.08
CA LEU A 160 -7.20 -9.77 -7.32
C LEU A 160 -7.69 -11.08 -6.69
N ALA A 161 -6.91 -12.14 -6.79
CA ALA A 161 -7.12 -13.38 -6.06
C ALA A 161 -5.94 -13.64 -5.13
N MET A 162 -6.21 -14.20 -3.97
CA MET A 162 -5.22 -14.39 -2.92
C MET A 162 -5.40 -15.77 -2.31
N ARG A 163 -4.31 -16.50 -2.08
CA ARG A 163 -4.31 -17.75 -1.31
C ARG A 163 -3.04 -17.87 -0.49
N SER A 164 -3.17 -18.30 0.75
CA SER A 164 -2.04 -18.60 1.62
C SER A 164 -1.93 -20.10 1.90
N TYR A 165 -0.69 -20.54 2.02
CA TYR A 165 -0.30 -21.89 2.37
C TYR A 165 0.67 -21.85 3.55
N ARG A 166 0.69 -22.91 4.34
CA ARG A 166 1.77 -23.18 5.29
C ARG A 166 2.28 -24.59 5.09
N ASP A 167 3.59 -24.74 5.22
CA ASP A 167 4.20 -26.05 5.31
C ASP A 167 3.74 -26.77 6.59
N SER A 168 3.42 -28.07 6.48
CA SER A 168 3.02 -28.89 7.63
C SER A 168 4.09 -28.97 8.72
N GLY A 169 5.37 -28.82 8.35
CA GLY A 169 6.52 -28.74 9.26
C GLY A 169 6.81 -27.34 9.81
N ASN A 170 5.96 -26.35 9.52
CA ASN A 170 6.11 -24.94 9.90
C ASN A 170 7.43 -24.30 9.42
N ARG A 171 7.94 -24.75 8.26
CA ARG A 171 9.17 -24.22 7.65
C ARG A 171 8.95 -22.91 6.90
N TYR A 172 7.73 -22.67 6.41
CA TYR A 172 7.34 -21.42 5.78
C TYR A 172 5.82 -21.21 5.84
N VAL A 173 5.44 -19.94 5.68
CA VAL A 173 4.15 -19.51 5.16
C VAL A 173 4.41 -18.88 3.79
N LEU A 174 3.51 -19.14 2.85
CA LEU A 174 3.54 -18.61 1.50
C LEU A 174 2.21 -17.91 1.22
N GLU A 175 2.25 -16.63 0.91
CA GLU A 175 1.10 -15.86 0.44
C GLU A 175 1.23 -15.62 -1.06
N THR A 176 0.25 -16.08 -1.82
CA THR A 176 0.15 -15.81 -3.26
C THR A 176 -0.91 -14.75 -3.51
N ARG A 177 -0.57 -13.75 -4.33
CA ARG A 177 -1.47 -12.72 -4.83
C ARG A 177 -1.40 -12.70 -6.36
N LEU A 178 -2.53 -12.90 -7.03
CA LEU A 178 -2.70 -12.77 -8.47
C LEU A 178 -3.48 -11.51 -8.78
N ALA A 179 -2.89 -10.57 -9.50
CA ALA A 179 -3.60 -9.38 -9.97
C ALA A 179 -3.84 -9.49 -11.48
N GLN A 180 -5.10 -9.45 -11.89
CA GLN A 180 -5.47 -9.38 -13.31
C GLN A 180 -5.43 -7.92 -13.75
N LEU A 181 -4.59 -7.60 -14.74
CA LEU A 181 -4.51 -6.26 -15.32
C LEU A 181 -5.27 -6.19 -16.64
N GLU A 182 -5.46 -4.98 -17.17
CA GLU A 182 -6.16 -4.79 -18.45
C GLU A 182 -5.34 -5.20 -19.66
N ASN A 183 -4.01 -5.09 -19.60
CA ASN A 183 -3.13 -5.43 -20.71
C ASN A 183 -1.77 -5.94 -20.23
N THR A 184 -1.13 -6.72 -21.09
CA THR A 184 0.18 -7.34 -20.85
C THR A 184 1.30 -6.31 -20.70
N LYS A 185 1.23 -5.17 -21.41
CA LYS A 185 2.25 -4.10 -21.31
C LYS A 185 2.34 -3.53 -19.90
N ALA A 186 1.21 -3.37 -19.21
CA ALA A 186 1.17 -2.90 -17.83
C ALA A 186 1.83 -3.92 -16.88
N VAL A 187 1.61 -5.22 -17.14
CA VAL A 187 2.21 -6.31 -16.37
C VAL A 187 3.73 -6.39 -16.58
N THR A 188 4.19 -6.37 -17.82
CA THR A 188 5.64 -6.38 -18.12
C THR A 188 6.33 -5.13 -17.58
N GLY A 189 5.66 -3.96 -17.66
CA GLY A 189 6.19 -2.72 -17.12
C GLY A 189 6.36 -2.75 -15.60
N ILE A 190 5.36 -3.27 -14.86
CA ILE A 190 5.44 -3.32 -13.40
C ILE A 190 6.44 -4.37 -12.90
N THR A 191 6.54 -5.53 -13.56
CA THR A 191 7.53 -6.56 -13.19
C THR A 191 8.96 -6.10 -13.47
N ALA A 192 9.20 -5.47 -14.62
CA ALA A 192 10.49 -4.87 -14.95
C ALA A 192 10.86 -3.77 -13.94
N PHE A 193 9.93 -2.87 -13.64
CA PHE A 193 10.14 -1.82 -12.64
C PHE A 193 10.45 -2.40 -11.25
N GLN A 194 9.70 -3.41 -10.79
CA GLN A 194 9.93 -4.04 -9.49
C GLN A 194 11.32 -4.69 -9.43
N LYS A 195 11.73 -5.37 -10.51
CA LYS A 195 13.07 -5.96 -10.63
C LYS A 195 14.16 -4.88 -10.57
N GLU A 196 14.08 -3.86 -11.42
CA GLU A 196 15.07 -2.77 -11.48
C GLU A 196 15.14 -2.00 -10.16
N MET A 197 13.99 -1.68 -9.56
CA MET A 197 13.90 -0.99 -8.28
C MET A 197 14.57 -1.81 -7.17
N THR A 198 14.28 -3.11 -7.10
CA THR A 198 14.85 -3.99 -6.08
C THR A 198 16.36 -4.17 -6.26
N GLU A 199 16.83 -4.27 -7.51
CA GLU A 199 18.26 -4.32 -7.84
C GLU A 199 18.97 -2.99 -7.52
N ALA A 200 18.34 -1.84 -7.80
CA ALA A 200 18.90 -0.52 -7.58
C ALA A 200 19.05 -0.16 -6.09
N PHE A 201 18.12 -0.59 -5.23
CA PHE A 201 18.25 -0.36 -3.79
C PHE A 201 19.37 -1.18 -3.14
N GLY A 202 19.78 -2.31 -3.73
CA GLY A 202 20.95 -3.10 -3.30
C GLY A 202 20.89 -3.71 -1.90
N VAL A 203 19.84 -3.43 -1.13
CA VAL A 203 19.65 -3.95 0.25
C VAL A 203 19.13 -5.38 0.27
N PHE A 204 18.37 -5.77 -0.76
CA PHE A 204 17.80 -7.10 -0.86
C PHE A 204 18.85 -8.10 -1.35
N ARG A 205 18.83 -9.30 -0.77
CA ARG A 205 19.70 -10.39 -1.21
C ARG A 205 19.07 -11.04 -2.44
N LYS A 206 19.88 -11.40 -3.44
CA LYS A 206 19.39 -12.15 -4.60
C LYS A 206 18.76 -13.47 -4.17
N GLY A 207 17.57 -13.74 -4.69
CA GLY A 207 16.88 -15.03 -4.54
C GLY A 207 17.25 -16.02 -5.65
N PRO A 208 16.72 -17.25 -5.55
CA PRO A 208 16.85 -18.26 -6.59
C PRO A 208 16.19 -17.79 -7.90
N LYS A 209 16.71 -18.27 -9.03
CA LYS A 209 16.04 -18.14 -10.34
C LYS A 209 14.91 -19.16 -10.44
N ILE A 210 13.86 -18.81 -11.14
CA ILE A 210 12.75 -19.71 -11.44
C ILE A 210 13.03 -20.42 -12.78
N LYS A 211 13.01 -21.75 -12.77
CA LYS A 211 13.24 -22.55 -13.98
C LYS A 211 12.05 -22.38 -14.93
N GLY A 212 12.31 -22.21 -16.23
CA GLY A 212 11.25 -22.00 -17.23
C GLY A 212 10.69 -20.57 -17.30
N HIS A 213 10.93 -19.75 -16.26
CA HIS A 213 10.35 -18.40 -16.12
C HIS A 213 11.44 -17.33 -15.98
N PRO A 214 12.13 -16.93 -17.07
CA PRO A 214 13.25 -15.99 -17.01
C PRO A 214 12.85 -14.57 -16.59
N ASP A 215 11.57 -14.22 -16.77
CA ASP A 215 11.01 -12.91 -16.41
C ASP A 215 10.54 -12.86 -14.94
N ALA A 216 10.58 -13.99 -14.22
CA ALA A 216 10.33 -14.02 -12.80
C ALA A 216 11.60 -13.66 -12.01
N ALA A 217 11.43 -12.90 -10.94
CA ALA A 217 12.52 -12.45 -10.07
C ALA A 217 12.16 -12.70 -8.61
N CYS A 218 13.11 -13.23 -7.84
CA CYS A 218 12.98 -13.46 -6.42
C CYS A 218 14.09 -12.76 -5.66
N PHE A 219 13.74 -12.22 -4.49
CA PHE A 219 14.66 -11.48 -3.62
C PHE A 219 14.36 -11.83 -2.17
N LEU A 220 15.42 -12.04 -1.37
CA LEU A 220 15.29 -12.18 0.08
C LEU A 220 15.46 -10.82 0.76
N LEU A 221 14.76 -10.63 1.87
CA LEU A 221 14.92 -9.45 2.71
C LEU A 221 16.36 -9.31 3.23
N PRO A 222 16.80 -8.09 3.58
CA PRO A 222 18.11 -7.88 4.21
C PRO A 222 18.27 -8.71 5.50
N LYS A 223 19.51 -9.13 5.81
CA LYS A 223 19.77 -9.84 7.08
C LYS A 223 19.70 -8.88 8.25
N VAL A 224 18.82 -9.15 9.20
CA VAL A 224 18.82 -8.54 10.54
C VAL A 224 19.42 -9.54 11.52
N LYS A 225 20.42 -9.11 12.33
CA LYS A 225 21.25 -9.98 13.18
C LYS A 225 20.41 -10.77 14.20
N ASP A 226 19.45 -10.13 14.85
CA ASP A 226 18.68 -10.73 15.94
C ASP A 226 17.34 -11.34 15.50
N LEU A 227 16.97 -11.16 14.23
CA LEU A 227 15.75 -11.73 13.68
C LEU A 227 15.96 -13.20 13.32
N LYS A 228 15.19 -14.11 13.91
CA LYS A 228 15.24 -15.55 13.59
C LYS A 228 14.41 -15.93 12.36
N LEU A 229 13.73 -14.97 11.76
CA LEU A 229 12.93 -15.12 10.54
C LEU A 229 13.69 -14.64 9.32
N ASP A 230 13.40 -15.27 8.19
CA ASP A 230 13.79 -14.80 6.86
C ASP A 230 12.53 -14.72 5.99
N ALA A 231 12.60 -13.93 4.93
CA ALA A 231 11.52 -13.80 3.96
C ALA A 231 12.05 -13.59 2.55
N MET A 232 11.25 -14.03 1.60
CA MET A 232 11.50 -13.96 0.17
C MET A 232 10.26 -13.45 -0.54
N MET A 233 10.46 -12.47 -1.42
CA MET A 233 9.42 -11.96 -2.31
C MET A 233 9.78 -12.35 -3.74
N CYS A 234 8.83 -12.94 -4.45
CA CYS A 234 8.94 -13.30 -5.85
C CYS A 234 7.86 -12.59 -6.65
N THR A 235 8.23 -12.10 -7.83
CA THR A 235 7.33 -11.44 -8.78
C THR A 235 7.51 -12.07 -10.15
N GLY A 236 6.42 -12.37 -10.82
CA GLY A 236 6.41 -12.94 -12.18
C GLY A 236 5.10 -12.61 -12.89
N HIS A 237 4.94 -13.09 -14.11
CA HIS A 237 3.69 -12.90 -14.84
C HIS A 237 3.45 -13.95 -15.91
N VAL A 238 2.17 -14.15 -16.23
CA VAL A 238 1.71 -14.92 -17.38
C VAL A 238 0.57 -14.15 -18.03
N GLY A 239 0.75 -13.74 -19.29
CA GLY A 239 -0.23 -12.90 -20.00
C GLY A 239 -0.55 -11.61 -19.24
N GLU A 240 -1.82 -11.43 -18.87
CA GLU A 240 -2.33 -10.26 -18.15
C GLU A 240 -2.34 -10.43 -16.62
N VAL A 241 -1.80 -11.54 -16.10
CA VAL A 241 -1.81 -11.87 -14.67
C VAL A 241 -0.44 -11.59 -14.08
N LEU A 242 -0.38 -10.64 -13.14
CA LEU A 242 0.77 -10.40 -12.29
C LEU A 242 0.73 -11.36 -11.10
N VAL A 243 1.82 -12.09 -10.88
CA VAL A 243 1.99 -12.99 -9.74
C VAL A 243 2.94 -12.34 -8.75
N THR A 244 2.49 -12.17 -7.51
CA THR A 244 3.33 -11.78 -6.38
C THR A 244 3.22 -12.85 -5.31
N MET A 245 4.35 -13.40 -4.91
CA MET A 245 4.44 -14.43 -3.88
C MET A 245 5.34 -13.94 -2.76
N TYR A 246 4.85 -13.95 -1.53
CA TYR A 246 5.57 -13.54 -0.34
C TYR A 246 5.68 -14.73 0.61
N ALA A 247 6.91 -15.20 0.80
CA ALA A 247 7.20 -16.33 1.66
C ALA A 247 8.01 -15.89 2.87
N TYR A 248 7.67 -16.40 4.04
CA TYR A 248 8.39 -16.08 5.28
C TYR A 248 8.40 -17.26 6.24
N GLY A 249 9.43 -17.35 7.07
CA GLY A 249 9.59 -18.49 7.98
C GLY A 249 10.89 -18.45 8.78
N PRO A 250 11.14 -19.46 9.63
CA PRO A 250 12.37 -19.57 10.40
C PRO A 250 13.61 -19.69 9.49
N LYS A 251 14.73 -19.10 9.93
CA LYS A 251 16.03 -19.30 9.29
C LYS A 251 16.53 -20.75 9.47
N PRO A 252 17.13 -21.38 8.44
CA PRO A 252 17.16 -20.93 7.05
C PRO A 252 15.82 -21.19 6.35
N LEU A 253 15.40 -20.23 5.52
CA LEU A 253 14.23 -20.36 4.66
C LEU A 253 14.52 -21.38 3.54
N THR A 254 13.55 -22.22 3.22
CA THR A 254 13.62 -23.26 2.18
C THR A 254 13.47 -22.68 0.77
N THR A 255 14.37 -21.76 0.40
CA THR A 255 14.24 -20.95 -0.83
C THR A 255 14.12 -21.77 -2.12
N LYS A 256 14.74 -22.96 -2.17
CA LYS A 256 14.66 -23.82 -3.35
C LYS A 256 13.24 -24.36 -3.56
N SER A 257 12.65 -24.96 -2.52
CA SER A 257 11.27 -25.46 -2.57
C SER A 257 10.27 -24.33 -2.82
N LEU A 258 10.49 -23.15 -2.23
CA LEU A 258 9.65 -21.99 -2.51
C LEU A 258 9.78 -21.51 -3.96
N ALA A 259 10.96 -21.61 -4.58
CA ALA A 259 11.13 -21.29 -6.00
C ALA A 259 10.46 -22.31 -6.93
N GLU A 260 10.42 -23.58 -6.52
CA GLU A 260 9.68 -24.63 -7.22
C GLU A 260 8.17 -24.31 -7.20
N LEU A 261 7.61 -23.96 -6.04
CA LEU A 261 6.21 -23.52 -5.91
C LEU A 261 5.88 -22.27 -6.74
N VAL A 262 6.82 -21.32 -6.85
CA VAL A 262 6.65 -20.16 -7.74
C VAL A 262 6.57 -20.58 -9.22
N GLY A 263 7.41 -21.53 -9.62
CA GLY A 263 7.37 -22.12 -10.96
C GLY A 263 6.03 -22.82 -11.22
N GLU A 264 5.60 -23.68 -10.30
CA GLU A 264 4.32 -24.40 -10.38
C GLU A 264 3.13 -23.44 -10.48
N GLN A 265 3.12 -22.35 -9.71
CA GLN A 265 2.09 -21.33 -9.80
C GLN A 265 2.06 -20.66 -11.19
N LEU A 266 3.23 -20.33 -11.75
CA LEU A 266 3.29 -19.73 -13.09
C LEU A 266 2.86 -20.73 -14.18
N ASP A 267 3.30 -21.99 -14.08
CA ASP A 267 2.91 -23.06 -15.01
C ASP A 267 1.41 -23.34 -14.95
N HIS A 268 0.83 -23.35 -13.75
CA HIS A 268 -0.61 -23.54 -13.55
C HIS A 268 -1.46 -22.44 -14.21
N ILE A 269 -0.99 -21.19 -14.21
CA ILE A 269 -1.67 -20.10 -14.92
C ILE A 269 -1.57 -20.27 -16.44
N ALA A 270 -0.44 -20.75 -16.94
CA ALA A 270 -0.20 -20.95 -18.37
C ALA A 270 -1.03 -22.13 -18.95
N SER A 271 -1.20 -23.19 -18.16
CA SER A 271 -1.96 -24.40 -18.52
C SER A 271 -2.92 -24.79 -17.38
N PRO A 272 -4.09 -24.15 -17.26
CA PRO A 272 -5.08 -24.50 -16.24
C PRO A 272 -5.67 -25.89 -16.56
N GLY A 273 -5.12 -26.94 -15.94
CA GLY A 273 -5.57 -28.33 -16.12
C GLY A 273 -4.47 -29.40 -16.20
N GLU A 274 -3.20 -29.03 -16.31
CA GLU A 274 -2.08 -30.01 -16.34
C GLU A 274 -1.54 -30.36 -14.93
N SER A 275 -2.00 -29.67 -13.90
CA SER A 275 -1.62 -29.87 -12.50
C SER A 275 -2.77 -30.52 -11.72
N VAL A 276 -2.86 -31.84 -11.84
CA VAL A 276 -3.71 -32.72 -11.00
C VAL A 276 -2.96 -34.01 -10.72
#